data_AF-A0A926C7X5-F1
#
_entry.id   AF-A0A926C7X5-F1
#
_cell.length_a   1.000
_cell.length_b   1.000
_cell.length_c   1.000
_cell.angle_alpha   90.00
_cell.angle_beta   90.00
_cell.angle_gamma   90.00
#
_symmetry.space_group_name_H-M   'P 1'
#
loop_
_entity.id
_entity.type
_entity.pdbx_description
1 polymer ?
#
loop_
_entity_poly.entity_id
_entity_poly.type
_entity_poly.pdbx_seq_one_letter_code
_entity_poly.pdbx_strand_id
1 'polypeptide(L)'
;MNCQDTPYSKLPRRAMSGLQSGLTAAFWPRTPIDVKTAGPLFTLAVRLSPLARTAVRAVIANLEMGGILIDGLTRWRRLVLLSVVIGIIADQYYRPDISTEFSITLAAMLFVVRQGFLLISFVPNGVADQLRTRLGEERGGHAYEAITALFFYHRSYSYSLLVQKTTFLGAGWLLPYTAYLQLVGWLFIGAGFLVNTWAFLSIGRPAYYYLDMYYGRFLQ
;
A
#
# COMPACT_ATOMS: atom_id res chain seq x y z
N MET A 1 -40.80 4.77 -36.86
CA MET A 1 -39.50 4.89 -36.17
C MET A 1 -39.77 4.73 -34.69
N ASN A 2 -39.39 3.57 -34.14
CA ASN A 2 -39.65 3.19 -32.75
C ASN A 2 -38.51 3.69 -31.86
N CYS A 3 -38.82 4.55 -30.89
CA CYS A 3 -37.93 4.87 -29.78
C CYS A 3 -38.01 3.74 -28.75
N GLN A 4 -36.95 2.94 -28.65
CA GLN A 4 -36.78 1.92 -27.63
C GLN A 4 -36.34 2.54 -26.29
N ASP A 5 -37.14 2.23 -25.27
CA ASP A 5 -36.84 1.99 -23.87
C ASP A 5 -35.41 2.24 -23.36
N THR A 6 -35.25 3.25 -22.49
CA THR A 6 -34.08 3.41 -21.61
C THR A 6 -34.33 2.75 -20.24
N PRO A 7 -33.38 1.99 -19.67
CA PRO A 7 -33.61 1.13 -18.50
C PRO A 7 -33.49 1.82 -17.12
N TYR A 8 -33.70 3.13 -17.01
CA TYR A 8 -33.38 3.89 -15.78
C TYR A 8 -34.57 4.21 -14.84
N SER A 9 -35.74 3.61 -15.02
CA SER A 9 -36.95 3.97 -14.24
C SER A 9 -37.17 3.19 -12.93
N LYS A 10 -36.17 2.46 -12.41
CA LYS A 10 -36.32 1.71 -11.14
C LYS A 10 -35.15 1.93 -10.17
N LEU A 11 -35.13 3.09 -9.52
CA LEU A 11 -34.40 3.28 -8.26
C LEU A 11 -35.41 3.30 -7.09
N PRO A 12 -35.34 2.37 -6.13
CA PRO A 12 -36.25 2.34 -4.99
C PRO A 12 -35.93 3.44 -3.97
N ARG A 13 -36.99 4.08 -3.44
CA ARG A 13 -37.03 5.09 -2.36
C ARG A 13 -36.51 4.58 -1.00
N ARG A 14 -35.34 3.94 -0.94
CA ARG A 14 -34.69 3.49 0.31
C ARG A 14 -33.46 4.29 0.71
N ALA A 15 -33.26 5.48 0.12
CA ALA A 15 -32.08 6.31 0.33
C ALA A 15 -32.14 7.25 1.55
N MET A 16 -33.22 7.28 2.36
CA MET A 16 -33.36 8.26 3.46
C MET A 16 -33.39 7.69 4.88
N SER A 17 -33.41 6.37 5.10
CA SER A 17 -33.33 5.80 6.46
C SER A 17 -31.94 5.28 6.86
N GLY A 18 -30.93 5.37 5.98
CA GLY A 18 -29.57 4.86 6.23
C GLY A 18 -28.62 5.84 6.94
N LEU A 19 -29.04 7.09 7.17
CA LEU A 19 -28.17 8.15 7.72
C LEU A 19 -27.90 8.03 9.22
N GLN A 20 -28.72 7.27 9.97
CA GLN A 20 -28.48 7.05 11.42
C GLN A 20 -27.68 5.78 11.75
N SER A 21 -27.58 4.82 10.82
CA SER A 21 -26.66 3.65 10.95
C SER A 21 -25.26 3.92 10.37
N GLY A 22 -25.03 5.10 9.79
CA GLY A 22 -23.81 5.43 9.05
C GLY A 22 -22.56 5.58 9.91
N LEU A 23 -22.67 6.00 11.18
CA LEU A 23 -21.47 6.34 11.97
C LEU A 23 -20.78 5.14 12.64
N THR A 24 -21.48 4.02 12.85
CA THR A 24 -20.86 2.78 13.37
C THR A 24 -20.49 1.79 12.25
N ALA A 25 -21.14 1.88 11.08
CA ALA A 25 -20.81 1.08 9.91
C ALA A 25 -19.72 1.71 9.01
N ALA A 26 -19.49 3.02 9.08
CA ALA A 26 -18.46 3.71 8.29
C ALA A 26 -17.03 3.48 8.78
N PHE A 27 -16.82 2.94 9.98
CA PHE A 27 -15.47 2.83 10.54
C PHE A 27 -14.68 1.61 10.05
N TRP A 28 -15.36 0.60 9.49
CA TRP A 28 -14.70 -0.61 9.01
C TRP A 28 -15.41 -1.17 7.77
N PRO A 29 -14.86 -0.94 6.57
CA PRO A 29 -15.33 -1.60 5.36
C PRO A 29 -15.21 -3.11 5.53
N ARG A 30 -16.33 -3.80 5.28
CA ARG A 30 -16.44 -5.26 5.26
C ARG A 30 -15.87 -5.79 3.95
N THR A 31 -14.58 -5.60 3.71
CA THR A 31 -13.90 -6.43 2.71
C THR A 31 -13.70 -7.81 3.37
N PRO A 32 -14.33 -8.89 2.85
CA PRO A 32 -14.00 -10.22 3.31
C PRO A 32 -12.56 -10.50 2.89
N ILE A 33 -11.64 -10.46 3.85
CA ILE A 33 -10.31 -11.05 3.67
C ILE A 33 -10.57 -12.52 3.39
N ASP A 34 -10.13 -13.01 2.22
CA ASP A 34 -10.33 -14.40 1.83
C ASP A 34 -9.66 -15.30 2.87
N VAL A 35 -10.49 -16.03 3.62
CA VAL A 35 -10.09 -16.84 4.78
C VAL A 35 -9.10 -17.94 4.36
N LYS A 36 -9.04 -18.27 3.07
CA LYS A 36 -8.14 -19.30 2.53
C LYS A 36 -6.66 -18.90 2.58
N THR A 37 -6.31 -17.61 2.59
CA THR A 37 -4.90 -17.17 2.51
C THR A 37 -4.29 -16.79 3.86
N ALA A 38 -5.10 -16.64 4.91
CA ALA A 38 -4.64 -16.17 6.22
C ALA A 38 -4.12 -17.26 7.18
N GLY A 39 -4.20 -18.56 6.82
CA GLY A 39 -3.55 -19.65 7.56
C GLY A 39 -3.88 -19.72 9.07
N PRO A 40 -3.03 -20.38 9.90
CA PRO A 40 -3.28 -20.59 11.34
C PRO A 40 -3.35 -19.31 12.19
N LEU A 41 -2.90 -18.16 11.64
CA LEU A 41 -3.02 -16.85 12.29
C LEU A 41 -4.48 -16.37 12.37
N PHE A 42 -5.32 -16.76 11.41
CA PHE A 42 -6.73 -16.37 11.40
C PHE A 42 -7.56 -17.18 12.41
N THR A 43 -7.24 -18.46 12.61
CA THR A 43 -7.85 -19.30 13.65
C THR A 43 -7.53 -18.80 15.05
N LEU A 44 -6.34 -18.22 15.26
CA LEU A 44 -6.01 -17.55 16.52
C LEU A 44 -6.89 -16.30 16.74
N ALA A 45 -7.16 -15.53 15.68
CA ALA A 45 -7.91 -14.28 15.75
C ALA A 45 -9.41 -14.44 16.10
N VAL A 46 -10.02 -15.60 15.86
CA VAL A 46 -11.43 -15.87 16.18
C VAL A 46 -11.69 -15.89 17.70
N ARG A 47 -10.66 -16.13 18.52
CA ARG A 47 -10.75 -16.13 20.00
C ARG A 47 -10.26 -14.83 20.66
N LEU A 48 -9.86 -13.83 19.87
CA LEU A 48 -9.24 -12.60 20.38
C LEU A 48 -10.27 -11.50 20.65
N SER A 49 -9.90 -10.57 21.54
CA SER A 49 -10.66 -9.34 21.79
C SER A 49 -10.83 -8.52 20.49
N PRO A 50 -11.85 -7.63 20.41
CA PRO A 50 -12.05 -6.77 19.24
C PRO A 50 -10.78 -6.00 18.84
N LEU A 51 -10.03 -5.49 19.82
CA LEU A 51 -8.77 -4.77 19.60
C LEU A 51 -7.69 -5.67 18.97
N ALA A 52 -7.53 -6.89 19.47
CA ALA A 52 -6.54 -7.82 18.95
C ALA A 52 -6.89 -8.30 17.53
N ARG A 53 -8.18 -8.44 17.18
CA ARG A 53 -8.60 -8.70 15.79
C ARG A 53 -8.23 -7.55 14.84
N THR A 54 -8.43 -6.31 15.26
CA THR A 54 -8.04 -5.13 14.50
C THR A 54 -6.52 -5.07 14.29
N ALA A 55 -5.74 -5.35 15.34
CA ALA A 55 -4.28 -5.38 15.26
C ALA A 55 -3.80 -6.45 14.28
N VAL A 56 -4.33 -7.67 14.33
CA VAL A 56 -3.98 -8.75 13.39
C VAL A 56 -4.33 -8.35 11.95
N ARG A 57 -5.50 -7.76 11.70
CA ARG A 57 -5.88 -7.28 10.36
C ARG A 57 -4.95 -6.18 9.85
N ALA A 58 -4.56 -5.25 10.71
CA ALA A 58 -3.61 -4.20 10.36
C ALA A 58 -2.24 -4.81 10.00
N VAL A 59 -1.75 -5.80 10.75
CA VAL A 59 -0.50 -6.49 10.43
C VAL A 59 -0.60 -7.20 9.08
N ILE A 60 -1.68 -7.96 8.85
CA ILE A 60 -1.90 -8.65 7.57
C ILE A 60 -1.94 -7.65 6.41
N ALA A 61 -2.71 -6.56 6.54
CA ALA A 61 -2.77 -5.51 5.53
C ALA A 61 -1.39 -4.93 5.22
N ASN A 62 -0.56 -4.66 6.23
CA ASN A 62 0.79 -4.14 6.01
C ASN A 62 1.71 -5.15 5.32
N LEU A 63 1.61 -6.43 5.67
CA LEU A 63 2.33 -7.49 4.99
C LEU A 63 1.84 -7.67 3.54
N GLU A 64 0.55 -7.52 3.28
CA GLU A 64 -0.02 -7.52 1.93
C GLU A 64 0.50 -6.33 1.13
N MET A 65 0.41 -5.10 1.67
CA MET A 65 0.92 -3.86 1.06
C MET A 65 2.42 -3.91 0.75
N GLY A 66 3.20 -4.59 1.59
CA GLY A 66 4.62 -4.87 1.37
C GLY A 66 4.90 -5.98 0.35
N GLY A 67 3.87 -6.62 -0.21
CA GLY A 67 4.01 -7.73 -1.16
C GLY A 67 4.34 -9.09 -0.52
N ILE A 68 4.37 -9.16 0.82
CA ILE A 68 4.75 -10.34 1.59
C ILE A 68 3.61 -11.35 1.68
N LEU A 69 2.34 -10.91 1.73
CA LEU A 69 1.14 -11.76 1.88
C LEU A 69 0.13 -11.70 0.71
N ILE A 70 0.56 -11.37 -0.51
CA ILE A 70 -0.27 -11.53 -1.73
C ILE A 70 -0.64 -13.03 -1.96
N ASP A 71 -1.58 -13.38 -2.82
CA ASP A 71 -1.92 -14.79 -3.08
C ASP A 71 -0.89 -15.46 -4.00
N GLY A 72 -0.40 -16.65 -3.63
CA GLY A 72 0.47 -17.47 -4.47
C GLY A 72 1.94 -17.00 -4.61
N LEU A 73 2.87 -17.95 -4.58
CA LEU A 73 4.31 -17.66 -4.65
C LEU A 73 4.76 -17.52 -6.12
N THR A 74 4.30 -16.46 -6.77
CA THR A 74 4.63 -16.18 -8.18
C THR A 74 6.13 -15.86 -8.35
N ARG A 75 6.67 -16.05 -9.57
CA ARG A 75 8.08 -15.72 -9.87
C ARG A 75 8.39 -14.26 -9.54
N TRP A 76 7.48 -13.34 -9.86
CA TRP A 76 7.63 -11.90 -9.58
C TRP A 76 7.72 -11.61 -8.10
N ARG A 77 6.90 -12.30 -7.30
CA ARG A 77 6.90 -12.11 -5.85
C ARG A 77 8.16 -12.63 -5.18
N ARG A 78 8.77 -13.70 -5.69
CA ARG A 78 10.10 -14.13 -5.23
C ARG A 78 11.14 -13.03 -5.43
N LEU A 79 11.06 -12.26 -6.52
CA LEU A 79 11.96 -11.13 -6.75
C LEU A 79 11.70 -10.00 -5.76
N VAL A 80 10.43 -9.69 -5.45
CA VAL A 80 10.08 -8.71 -4.42
C VAL A 80 10.61 -9.15 -3.05
N LEU A 81 10.33 -10.38 -2.63
CA LEU A 81 10.82 -10.91 -1.36
C LEU A 81 12.35 -10.92 -1.30
N LEU A 82 13.01 -11.33 -2.38
CA LEU A 82 14.47 -11.29 -2.46
C LEU A 82 15.00 -9.86 -2.31
N SER A 83 14.39 -8.88 -2.97
CA SER A 83 14.79 -7.47 -2.82
C SER A 83 14.56 -6.93 -1.40
N VAL A 84 13.50 -7.37 -0.72
CA VAL A 84 13.21 -7.03 0.68
C VAL A 84 14.32 -7.59 1.57
N VAL A 85 14.66 -8.88 1.40
CA VAL A 85 15.73 -9.55 2.16
C VAL A 85 17.08 -8.88 1.91
N ILE A 86 17.42 -8.60 0.64
CA ILE A 86 18.66 -7.88 0.29
C ILE A 86 18.66 -6.49 0.94
N GLY A 87 17.53 -5.77 0.91
CA GLY A 87 17.40 -4.47 1.56
C GLY A 87 17.62 -4.52 3.07
N ILE A 88 17.07 -5.53 3.75
CA ILE A 88 17.27 -5.73 5.20
C ILE A 88 18.75 -6.05 5.49
N ILE A 89 19.36 -6.94 4.71
CA ILE A 89 20.78 -7.30 4.87
C ILE A 89 21.65 -6.06 4.63
N ALA A 90 21.42 -5.34 3.53
CA ALA A 90 22.16 -4.13 3.20
C ALA A 90 22.02 -3.06 4.28
N ASP A 91 20.82 -2.88 4.86
CA ASP A 91 20.64 -2.00 6.02
C ASP A 91 21.53 -2.42 7.18
N GLN A 92 21.53 -3.70 7.58
CA GLN A 92 22.36 -4.17 8.71
C GLN A 92 23.87 -3.91 8.51
N TYR A 93 24.37 -4.03 7.28
CA TYR A 93 25.80 -3.85 7.00
C TYR A 93 26.21 -2.39 6.72
N TYR A 94 25.39 -1.62 5.99
CA TYR A 94 25.78 -0.29 5.51
C TYR A 94 25.19 0.87 6.32
N ARG A 95 24.24 0.61 7.23
CA ARG A 95 23.59 1.66 8.04
C ARG A 95 24.52 2.63 8.78
N PRO A 96 25.66 2.24 9.37
CA PRO A 96 26.56 3.22 9.98
C PRO A 96 27.14 4.22 8.96
N ASP A 97 27.45 3.77 7.75
CA ASP A 97 28.18 4.57 6.74
C ASP A 97 27.26 5.40 5.82
N ILE A 98 25.94 5.18 5.89
CA ILE A 98 24.99 5.93 5.06
C ILE A 98 24.93 7.41 5.49
N SER A 99 25.27 8.32 4.58
CA SER A 99 25.18 9.76 4.80
C SER A 99 23.73 10.28 4.74
N THR A 100 23.48 11.46 5.31
CA THR A 100 22.16 12.08 5.26
C THR A 100 21.81 12.56 3.85
N GLU A 101 22.79 13.07 3.09
CA GLU A 101 22.61 13.48 1.70
C GLU A 101 22.17 12.30 0.84
N PHE A 102 22.78 11.13 1.04
CA PHE A 102 22.36 9.90 0.38
C PHE A 102 20.90 9.56 0.73
N SER A 103 20.54 9.67 2.01
CA SER A 103 19.17 9.37 2.49
C SER A 103 18.11 10.26 1.86
N ILE A 104 18.39 11.57 1.79
CA ILE A 104 17.51 12.56 1.14
C ILE A 104 17.40 12.25 -0.36
N THR A 105 18.54 12.02 -1.02
CA THR A 105 18.60 11.73 -2.46
C THR A 105 17.84 10.46 -2.79
N LEU A 106 18.02 9.39 -2.01
CA LEU A 106 17.32 8.13 -2.18
C LEU A 106 15.80 8.29 -2.01
N ALA A 107 15.35 9.02 -0.98
CA ALA A 107 13.94 9.28 -0.75
C ALA A 107 13.31 10.08 -1.90
N ALA A 108 13.99 11.12 -2.39
CA ALA A 108 13.53 11.93 -3.52
C ALA A 108 13.48 11.11 -4.82
N MET A 109 14.53 10.34 -5.12
CA MET A 109 14.57 9.47 -6.31
C MET A 109 13.45 8.44 -6.29
N LEU A 110 13.24 7.73 -5.17
CA LEU A 110 12.18 6.72 -5.07
C LEU A 110 10.78 7.34 -5.15
N PHE A 111 10.60 8.56 -4.65
CA PHE A 111 9.36 9.30 -4.85
C PHE A 111 9.12 9.58 -6.34
N VAL A 112 10.10 10.16 -7.04
CA VAL A 112 9.99 10.48 -8.47
C VAL A 112 9.79 9.23 -9.31
N VAL A 113 10.57 8.17 -9.07
CA VAL A 113 10.46 6.91 -9.82
C VAL A 113 9.09 6.27 -9.62
N ARG A 114 8.54 6.25 -8.39
CA ARG A 114 7.21 5.70 -8.14
C ARG A 114 6.12 6.50 -8.86
N GLN A 115 6.16 7.84 -8.77
CA GLN A 115 5.14 8.67 -9.41
C GLN A 115 5.26 8.63 -10.94
N GLY A 116 6.48 8.67 -11.46
CA GLY A 116 6.77 8.48 -12.87
C GLY A 116 6.26 7.12 -13.36
N PHE A 117 6.50 6.04 -12.61
CA PHE A 117 5.96 4.72 -12.92
C PHE A 117 4.43 4.74 -12.99
N LEU A 118 3.73 5.32 -12.01
CA LEU A 118 2.27 5.39 -12.02
C LEU A 118 1.74 6.18 -13.22
N LEU A 119 2.33 7.34 -13.52
CA LEU A 119 1.94 8.16 -14.67
C LEU A 119 2.19 7.43 -15.99
N ILE A 120 3.39 6.86 -16.18
CA ILE A 120 3.78 6.15 -17.40
C ILE A 120 3.05 4.80 -17.53
N SER A 121 2.52 4.23 -16.44
CA SER A 121 1.80 2.96 -16.50
C SER A 121 0.52 3.06 -17.32
N PHE A 122 -0.18 4.19 -17.27
CA PHE A 122 -1.54 4.33 -17.80
C PHE A 122 -1.64 5.22 -19.06
N VAL A 123 -0.51 5.67 -19.62
CA VAL A 123 -0.48 6.32 -20.95
C VAL A 123 -0.58 5.28 -22.09
N PRO A 124 -0.96 5.67 -23.32
CA PRO A 124 -0.94 4.75 -24.47
C PRO A 124 0.45 4.12 -24.67
N ASN A 125 0.51 2.80 -24.87
CA ASN A 125 1.75 2.01 -24.92
C ASN A 125 2.61 2.10 -23.64
N GLY A 126 2.00 2.47 -22.51
CA GLY A 126 2.62 2.57 -21.19
C GLY A 126 2.96 1.21 -20.57
N VAL A 127 3.46 1.22 -19.34
CA VAL A 127 3.92 -0.01 -18.67
C VAL A 127 2.80 -1.04 -18.52
N ALA A 128 1.59 -0.62 -18.16
CA ALA A 128 0.47 -1.55 -18.00
C ALA A 128 0.12 -2.24 -19.31
N ASP A 129 0.04 -1.48 -20.41
CA ASP A 129 -0.26 -2.00 -21.74
C ASP A 129 0.85 -2.94 -22.26
N GLN A 130 2.12 -2.58 -22.05
CA GLN A 130 3.25 -3.45 -22.37
C GLN A 130 3.25 -4.76 -21.57
N LEU A 131 2.88 -4.72 -20.30
CA LEU A 131 2.76 -5.93 -19.48
C LEU A 131 1.59 -6.82 -19.95
N ARG A 132 0.43 -6.23 -20.28
CA ARG A 132 -0.72 -6.95 -20.83
C ARG A 132 -0.37 -7.63 -22.15
N THR A 133 0.25 -6.90 -23.08
CA THR A 133 0.59 -7.39 -24.42
C THR A 133 1.68 -8.47 -24.39
N ARG A 134 2.70 -8.33 -23.54
CA ARG A 134 3.84 -9.27 -23.50
C ARG A 134 3.61 -10.50 -22.63
N LEU A 135 2.93 -10.35 -21.49
CA LEU A 135 2.77 -11.43 -20.50
C LEU A 135 1.35 -11.99 -20.45
N GLY A 136 0.39 -11.33 -21.09
CA GLY A 136 -1.05 -11.59 -20.92
C GLY A 136 -1.63 -10.84 -19.72
N GLU A 137 -2.95 -10.76 -19.66
CA GLU A 137 -3.68 -9.97 -18.68
C GLU A 137 -3.43 -10.42 -17.23
N GLU A 138 -3.57 -11.72 -16.93
CA GLU A 138 -3.41 -12.28 -15.58
C GLU A 138 -1.94 -12.19 -15.09
N ARG A 139 -1.00 -12.74 -15.86
CA ARG A 139 0.43 -12.74 -15.50
C ARG A 139 1.03 -11.34 -15.46
N GLY A 140 0.61 -10.48 -16.39
CA GLY A 140 1.00 -9.08 -16.41
C GLY A 140 0.45 -8.32 -15.20
N GLY A 141 -0.78 -8.63 -14.76
CA GLY A 141 -1.35 -8.05 -13.54
C GLY A 141 -0.59 -8.44 -12.29
N HIS A 142 -0.20 -9.71 -12.15
CA HIS A 142 0.68 -10.14 -11.04
C HIS A 142 2.07 -9.50 -11.10
N ALA A 143 2.63 -9.28 -12.29
CA ALA A 143 3.88 -8.56 -12.44
C ALA A 143 3.72 -7.08 -12.01
N TYR A 144 2.64 -6.44 -12.44
CA TYR A 144 2.32 -5.05 -12.09
C TYR A 144 2.12 -4.87 -10.59
N GLU A 145 1.37 -5.76 -9.95
CA GLU A 145 1.17 -5.82 -8.50
C GLU A 145 2.51 -5.92 -7.76
N ALA A 146 3.38 -6.85 -8.20
CA ALA A 146 4.69 -7.06 -7.61
C ALA A 146 5.61 -5.83 -7.74
N ILE A 147 5.64 -5.19 -8.91
CA ILE A 147 6.43 -3.95 -9.14
C ILE A 147 5.91 -2.82 -8.23
N THR A 148 4.59 -2.69 -8.10
CA THR A 148 3.99 -1.65 -7.26
C THR A 148 4.27 -1.89 -5.77
N ALA A 149 4.23 -3.15 -5.33
CA ALA A 149 4.63 -3.55 -3.98
C ALA A 149 6.11 -3.26 -3.70
N LEU A 150 6.98 -3.50 -4.68
CA LEU A 150 8.41 -3.18 -4.60
C LEU A 150 8.65 -1.68 -4.37
N PHE A 151 7.99 -0.83 -5.16
CA PHE A 151 8.07 0.63 -4.98
C PHE A 151 7.53 1.07 -3.62
N PHE A 152 6.44 0.45 -3.16
CA PHE A 152 5.90 0.76 -1.84
C PHE A 152 6.89 0.42 -0.72
N TYR A 153 7.51 -0.77 -0.78
CA TYR A 153 8.52 -1.20 0.19
C TYR A 153 9.73 -0.25 0.21
N HIS A 154 10.40 -0.04 -0.93
CA HIS A 154 11.61 0.77 -0.97
C HIS A 154 11.36 2.23 -0.59
N ARG A 155 10.21 2.80 -0.97
CA ARG A 155 9.84 4.16 -0.54
C ARG A 155 9.61 4.23 0.97
N SER A 156 8.95 3.23 1.56
CA SER A 156 8.73 3.21 3.00
C SER A 156 10.05 3.06 3.76
N TYR A 157 10.96 2.23 3.24
CA TYR A 157 12.31 2.09 3.74
C TYR A 157 13.11 3.39 3.68
N SER A 158 13.09 4.12 2.56
CA SER A 158 13.83 5.37 2.43
C SER A 158 13.34 6.47 3.38
N TYR A 159 12.03 6.54 3.67
CA TYR A 159 11.52 7.45 4.71
C TYR A 159 11.96 7.06 6.12
N SER A 160 12.01 5.77 6.43
CA SER A 160 12.53 5.28 7.72
C SER A 160 14.00 5.68 7.89
N LEU A 161 14.81 5.46 6.86
CA LEU A 161 16.22 5.86 6.82
C LEU A 161 16.38 7.39 6.98
N LEU A 162 15.56 8.16 6.26
CA LEU A 162 15.58 9.62 6.31
C LEU A 162 15.28 10.15 7.72
N VAL A 163 14.24 9.64 8.39
CA VAL A 163 13.92 10.07 9.77
C VAL A 163 15.07 9.75 10.71
N GLN A 164 15.64 8.55 10.64
CA GLN A 164 16.76 8.17 11.50
C GLN A 164 18.00 9.07 11.31
N LYS A 165 18.35 9.41 10.06
CA LYS A 165 19.54 10.22 9.75
C LYS A 165 19.34 11.72 9.97
N THR A 166 18.16 12.25 9.66
CA THR A 166 17.84 13.67 9.90
C THR A 166 17.74 14.01 11.38
N THR A 167 17.45 13.05 12.25
CA THR A 167 17.48 13.30 13.70
C THR A 167 18.89 13.57 14.25
N PHE A 168 19.95 13.10 13.57
CA PHE A 168 21.33 13.22 14.03
C PHE A 168 22.04 14.51 13.56
N LEU A 169 21.44 15.28 12.65
CA LEU A 169 21.98 16.55 12.13
C LEU A 169 21.78 17.74 13.09
N GLY A 170 21.93 17.51 14.40
CA GLY A 170 21.89 18.56 15.41
C GLY A 170 23.02 19.57 15.19
N ALA A 171 22.77 20.60 14.38
CA ALA A 171 23.49 21.85 14.48
C ALA A 171 23.41 22.29 15.95
N GLY A 172 24.53 22.67 16.56
CA GLY A 172 24.67 22.81 18.02
C GLY A 172 23.65 23.70 18.75
N TRP A 173 22.84 24.48 18.02
CA TRP A 173 21.77 25.33 18.52
C TRP A 173 20.37 24.69 18.51
N LEU A 174 20.14 23.60 17.76
CA LEU A 174 18.87 22.86 17.68
C LEU A 174 18.84 21.61 18.56
N LEU A 175 19.94 21.27 19.25
CA LEU A 175 20.08 20.16 20.19
C LEU A 175 18.90 19.98 21.18
N PRO A 176 18.30 21.03 21.80
CA PRO A 176 17.14 20.83 22.67
C PRO A 176 15.84 20.52 21.91
N TYR A 177 15.78 20.79 20.60
CA TYR A 177 14.61 20.57 19.74
C TYR A 177 14.69 19.29 18.91
N THR A 178 15.85 18.61 18.86
CA THR A 178 16.02 17.36 18.09
C THR A 178 15.06 16.28 18.55
N ALA A 179 14.84 16.13 19.86
CA ALA A 179 13.89 15.17 20.42
C ALA A 179 12.44 15.49 19.99
N TYR A 180 12.06 16.78 19.95
CA TYR A 180 10.74 17.20 19.48
C TYR A 180 10.56 16.96 17.98
N LEU A 181 11.56 17.29 17.17
CA LEU A 181 11.54 17.03 15.74
C LEU A 181 11.51 15.52 15.44
N GLN A 182 12.20 14.71 16.24
CA GLN A 182 12.14 13.25 16.16
C GLN A 182 10.74 12.73 16.46
N LEU A 183 10.15 13.21 17.57
CA LEU A 183 8.80 12.85 17.96
C LEU A 183 7.79 13.23 16.87
N VAL A 184 7.88 14.45 16.35
CA VAL A 184 7.05 14.91 15.23
C VAL A 184 7.25 14.04 13.99
N GLY A 185 8.48 13.70 13.64
CA GLY A 185 8.80 12.78 12.53
C GLY A 185 8.17 11.40 12.72
N TRP A 186 8.29 10.81 13.90
CA TRP A 186 7.64 9.54 14.25
C TRP A 186 6.12 9.63 14.25
N LEU A 187 5.54 10.75 14.70
CA LEU A 187 4.10 10.99 14.62
C LEU A 187 3.62 11.05 13.17
N PHE A 188 4.36 11.72 12.28
CA PHE A 188 4.03 11.74 10.84
C PHE A 188 4.18 10.38 10.18
N ILE A 189 5.23 9.61 10.52
CA ILE A 189 5.37 8.22 10.06
C ILE A 189 4.19 7.39 10.56
N GLY A 190 3.85 7.48 11.85
CA GLY A 190 2.75 6.75 12.47
C GLY A 190 1.39 7.10 11.85
N ALA A 191 1.12 8.40 11.66
CA ALA A 191 -0.09 8.86 10.99
C ALA A 191 -0.14 8.38 9.53
N GLY A 192 0.97 8.47 8.78
CA GLY A 192 1.05 7.95 7.42
C GLY A 192 0.83 6.44 7.35
N PHE A 193 1.38 5.69 8.30
CA PHE A 193 1.18 4.25 8.42
C PHE A 193 -0.30 3.91 8.67
N LEU A 194 -0.95 4.61 9.61
CA LEU A 194 -2.36 4.44 9.92
C LEU A 194 -3.25 4.79 8.73
N VAL A 195 -3.00 5.93 8.07
CA VAL A 195 -3.76 6.36 6.90
C VAL A 195 -3.60 5.38 5.74
N ASN A 196 -2.39 4.91 5.44
CA ASN A 196 -2.17 3.93 4.37
C ASN A 196 -2.85 2.60 4.69
N THR A 197 -2.73 2.12 5.94
CA THR A 197 -3.37 0.88 6.40
C THR A 197 -4.89 0.99 6.31
N TRP A 198 -5.45 2.10 6.80
CA TRP A 198 -6.88 2.38 6.72
C TRP A 198 -7.36 2.48 5.27
N ALA A 199 -6.63 3.16 4.40
CA ALA A 199 -6.93 3.24 2.98
C ALA A 199 -6.96 1.85 2.34
N PHE A 200 -5.93 1.02 2.58
CA PHE A 200 -5.86 -0.35 2.07
C PHE A 200 -7.04 -1.21 2.53
N LEU A 201 -7.36 -1.17 3.82
CA LEU A 201 -8.50 -1.89 4.38
C LEU A 201 -9.82 -1.38 3.79
N SER A 202 -9.86 -0.11 3.36
CA SER A 202 -11.04 0.54 2.80
C SER A 202 -11.34 0.28 1.36
N ILE A 203 -10.33 0.37 0.50
CA ILE A 203 -10.50 0.19 -0.94
C ILE A 203 -10.19 -1.25 -1.37
N GLY A 204 -9.53 -2.03 -0.50
CA GLY A 204 -9.08 -3.38 -0.79
C GLY A 204 -7.80 -3.41 -1.64
N ARG A 205 -7.25 -4.61 -1.75
CA ARG A 205 -6.00 -4.88 -2.48
C ARG A 205 -6.04 -4.42 -3.96
N PRO A 206 -7.11 -4.70 -4.75
CA PRO A 206 -7.11 -4.37 -6.18
C PRO A 206 -6.99 -2.87 -6.44
N ALA A 207 -7.76 -2.05 -5.74
CA ALA A 207 -7.69 -0.61 -5.90
C ALA A 207 -6.37 -0.04 -5.36
N TYR A 208 -5.84 -0.58 -4.26
CA TYR A 208 -4.57 -0.10 -3.67
C TYR A 208 -3.37 -0.29 -4.60
N TYR A 209 -3.32 -1.40 -5.33
CA TYR A 209 -2.30 -1.67 -6.33
C TYR A 209 -2.66 -1.17 -7.72
N TYR A 210 -3.71 -0.35 -7.86
CA TYR A 210 -4.21 0.14 -9.15
C TYR A 210 -4.53 -0.99 -10.15
N LEU A 211 -4.84 -2.19 -9.64
CA LEU A 211 -5.21 -3.33 -10.48
C LEU A 211 -6.54 -3.09 -11.18
N ASP A 212 -7.47 -2.35 -10.58
CA ASP A 212 -8.74 -2.04 -11.23
C ASP A 212 -8.54 -1.15 -12.47
N MET A 213 -7.59 -0.21 -12.42
CA MET A 213 -7.15 0.56 -13.59
C MET A 213 -6.38 -0.34 -14.58
N TYR A 214 -5.53 -1.23 -14.06
CA TYR A 214 -4.83 -2.23 -14.87
C TYR A 214 -5.77 -3.24 -15.54
N TYR A 215 -6.98 -3.49 -15.05
CA TYR A 215 -7.94 -4.38 -15.72
C TYR A 215 -9.05 -3.60 -16.44
N GLY A 216 -9.03 -2.26 -16.39
CA GLY A 216 -10.05 -1.41 -17.00
C GLY A 216 -11.42 -1.49 -16.31
N ARG A 217 -11.49 -1.96 -15.07
CA ARG A 217 -12.74 -2.16 -14.31
C ARG A 217 -13.27 -0.89 -13.65
N PHE A 218 -12.48 0.18 -13.64
CA PHE A 218 -12.87 1.46 -13.03
C PHE A 218 -13.87 2.29 -13.87
N LEU A 219 -14.16 1.85 -15.11
CA LEU A 219 -15.01 2.56 -16.07
C LEU A 219 -16.28 1.77 -16.46
N GLN A 220 -16.57 0.65 -15.79
CA GLN A 220 -17.77 -0.18 -16.00
C GLN A 220 -18.66 -0.13 -14.76
#